data_AF-A0A8E2JP37-F1
#
_entry.id   AF-A0A8E2JP37-F1
#
_cell.length_a   1.000
_cell.length_b   1.000
_cell.length_c   1.000
_cell.angle_alpha   90.00
_cell.angle_beta   90.00
_cell.angle_gamma   90.00
#
_symmetry.space_group_name_H-M   'P 1'
#
loop_
_entity.id
_entity.type
_entity.pdbx_description
1 polymer ?
#
loop_
_entity_poly.entity_id
_entity_poly.type
_entity_poly.pdbx_seq_one_letter_code
_entity_poly.pdbx_strand_id
1 'polypeptide(L)'
;NGPNDGGLVVCEGAHLLSEQFHKEMAWEEPIPAWNPEWYRFTEKGMEWLKNHGCEWIKVCAEPGDLLLWDSRTPHYNVSPTGKIPRFCIYTCYMPVNGATQEDLIKKKKAFENRQGTSHWPNAQYVTSNDGKRDEKPDPTNRYRPVTEPQLDERGFKLTGIPYIMTTG
;
A
#
# COMPACT_ATOMS: atom_id res chain seq x y z
N ASN A 1 9.79 -8.35 -14.58
CA ASN A 1 8.33 -8.10 -14.61
C ASN A 1 7.99 -7.76 -16.05
N GLY A 2 7.79 -8.77 -16.88
CA GLY A 2 7.51 -8.64 -18.30
C GLY A 2 6.02 -8.67 -18.64
N PRO A 3 5.68 -8.65 -19.94
CA PRO A 3 4.30 -8.57 -20.43
C PRO A 3 3.43 -9.78 -20.07
N ASN A 4 4.04 -10.96 -19.90
CA ASN A 4 3.35 -12.21 -19.54
C ASN A 4 3.44 -12.56 -18.04
N ASP A 5 4.17 -11.73 -17.29
CA ASP A 5 4.22 -11.89 -15.85
C ASP A 5 3.03 -11.20 -15.20
N GLY A 6 2.76 -11.54 -13.94
CA GLY A 6 1.72 -10.85 -13.19
C GLY A 6 2.05 -9.37 -12.95
N GLY A 7 1.38 -8.74 -12.00
CA GLY A 7 1.82 -7.48 -11.39
C GLY A 7 0.99 -6.28 -11.80
N LEU A 8 1.58 -5.10 -11.66
CA LEU A 8 0.82 -3.86 -11.59
C LEU A 8 0.26 -3.41 -12.95
N VAL A 9 -1.05 -3.21 -12.99
CA VAL A 9 -1.75 -2.47 -14.04
C VAL A 9 -2.25 -1.17 -13.43
N VAL A 10 -2.00 -0.05 -14.09
CA VAL A 10 -2.46 1.29 -13.67
C VAL A 10 -3.36 1.90 -14.73
N CYS A 11 -4.30 2.73 -14.30
CA CYS A 11 -5.07 3.59 -15.20
C CYS A 11 -4.34 4.93 -15.34
N GLU A 12 -3.61 5.10 -16.43
CA GLU A 12 -2.76 6.28 -16.64
C GLU A 12 -3.61 7.57 -16.66
N GLY A 13 -3.11 8.62 -15.99
CA GLY A 13 -3.78 9.93 -15.91
C GLY A 13 -5.04 9.99 -15.05
N ALA A 14 -5.67 8.85 -14.71
CA ALA A 14 -6.96 8.82 -14.02
C ALA A 14 -6.94 9.42 -12.59
N HIS A 15 -5.77 9.52 -11.95
CA HIS A 15 -5.64 10.22 -10.66
C HIS A 15 -6.04 11.71 -10.74
N LEU A 16 -5.90 12.34 -11.92
CA LEU A 16 -6.34 13.72 -12.17
C LEU A 16 -7.86 13.86 -12.20
N LEU A 17 -8.59 12.76 -12.45
CA LEU A 17 -10.04 12.72 -12.54
C LEU A 17 -10.70 12.19 -11.25
N SER A 18 -9.93 11.85 -10.22
CA SER A 18 -10.44 11.18 -9.02
C SER A 18 -11.62 11.92 -8.36
N GLU A 19 -11.51 13.24 -8.15
CA GLU A 19 -12.58 14.03 -7.54
C GLU A 19 -13.84 14.06 -8.42
N GLN A 20 -13.67 14.27 -9.73
CA GLN A 20 -14.77 14.27 -10.69
C GLN A 20 -15.47 12.91 -10.72
N PHE A 21 -14.69 11.83 -10.81
CA PHE A 21 -15.19 10.45 -10.77
C PHE A 21 -16.06 10.22 -9.53
N HIS A 22 -15.57 10.55 -8.34
CA HIS A 22 -16.32 10.32 -7.10
C HIS A 22 -17.59 11.18 -7.00
N LYS A 23 -17.59 12.36 -7.61
CA LYS A 23 -18.79 13.21 -7.68
C LYS A 23 -19.83 12.68 -8.67
N GLU A 24 -19.41 12.28 -9.86
CA GLU A 24 -20.31 11.83 -10.93
C GLU A 24 -20.82 10.41 -10.74
N MET A 25 -20.04 9.55 -10.08
CA MET A 25 -20.39 8.16 -9.79
C MET A 25 -20.99 7.97 -8.38
N ALA A 26 -21.29 9.06 -7.67
CA ALA A 26 -21.83 9.03 -6.30
C ALA A 26 -23.18 8.30 -6.15
N TRP A 27 -23.90 8.10 -7.27
CA TRP A 27 -25.18 7.39 -7.31
C TRP A 27 -25.03 5.87 -7.37
N GLU A 28 -23.82 5.36 -7.60
CA GLU A 28 -23.60 3.92 -7.64
C GLU A 28 -23.53 3.32 -6.24
N GLU A 29 -24.12 2.14 -6.10
CA GLU A 29 -23.92 1.34 -4.91
C GLU A 29 -22.43 0.91 -4.85
N PRO A 30 -21.68 1.30 -3.81
CA PRO A 30 -20.28 0.95 -3.70
C PRO A 30 -20.14 -0.57 -3.51
N ILE A 31 -19.13 -1.17 -4.14
CA ILE A 31 -18.79 -2.56 -3.86
C ILE A 31 -18.30 -2.63 -2.42
N PRO A 32 -18.86 -3.52 -1.57
CA PRO A 32 -18.47 -3.62 -0.17
C PRO A 32 -16.96 -3.81 0.01
N ALA A 33 -16.38 -2.98 0.86
CA ALA A 33 -14.99 -3.07 1.30
C ALA A 33 -14.95 -3.38 2.80
N TRP A 34 -14.01 -4.24 3.19
CA TRP A 34 -13.75 -4.58 4.60
C TRP A 34 -13.27 -3.39 5.45
N ASN A 35 -12.76 -2.33 4.83
CA ASN A 35 -12.33 -1.09 5.45
C ASN A 35 -12.48 0.09 4.45
N PRO A 36 -12.49 1.35 4.91
CA PRO A 36 -12.69 2.52 4.04
C PRO A 36 -11.40 2.96 3.32
N GLU A 37 -10.36 2.13 3.35
CA GLU A 37 -9.01 2.47 2.88
C GLU A 37 -8.87 2.48 1.34
N TRP A 38 -9.88 1.99 0.62
CA TRP A 38 -9.82 1.79 -0.82
C TRP A 38 -11.22 1.86 -1.42
N TYR A 39 -11.25 2.28 -2.68
CA TYR A 39 -12.46 2.30 -3.49
C TYR A 39 -12.36 1.25 -4.59
N ARG A 40 -13.42 0.48 -4.78
CA ARG A 40 -13.53 -0.53 -5.83
C ARG A 40 -14.38 0.00 -6.96
N PHE A 41 -13.90 -0.16 -8.19
CA PHE A 41 -14.61 0.26 -9.39
C PHE A 41 -15.62 -0.81 -9.83
N THR A 42 -16.87 -0.39 -10.06
CA THR A 42 -17.88 -1.20 -10.76
C THR A 42 -17.58 -1.26 -12.25
N GLU A 43 -18.30 -2.09 -13.01
CA GLU A 43 -18.20 -2.12 -14.48
C GLU A 43 -18.48 -0.74 -15.10
N LYS A 44 -19.47 -0.02 -14.58
CA LYS A 44 -19.84 1.33 -15.02
C LYS A 44 -18.78 2.37 -14.65
N GLY A 45 -18.16 2.26 -13.47
CA GLY A 45 -17.01 3.09 -13.11
C GLY A 45 -15.80 2.85 -14.02
N MET A 46 -15.55 1.59 -14.39
CA MET A 46 -14.51 1.25 -15.37
C MET A 46 -14.83 1.81 -16.76
N GLU A 47 -16.10 1.78 -17.18
CA GLU A 47 -16.58 2.38 -18.42
C GLU A 47 -16.48 3.91 -18.40
N TRP A 48 -16.80 4.56 -17.27
CA TRP A 48 -16.62 6.01 -17.10
C TRP A 48 -15.16 6.40 -17.33
N LEU A 49 -14.20 5.69 -16.73
CA LEU A 49 -12.77 5.94 -16.93
C LEU A 49 -12.37 5.82 -18.40
N LYS A 50 -12.86 4.77 -19.08
CA LYS A 50 -12.63 4.57 -20.52
C LYS A 50 -13.20 5.72 -21.36
N ASN A 51 -14.43 6.17 -21.06
CA ASN A 51 -15.10 7.25 -21.78
C ASN A 51 -14.42 8.62 -21.56
N HIS A 52 -13.66 8.77 -20.48
CA HIS A 52 -12.81 9.93 -20.21
C HIS A 52 -11.39 9.79 -20.78
N GLY A 53 -11.17 8.80 -21.65
CA GLY A 53 -9.90 8.61 -22.35
C GLY A 53 -8.79 8.02 -21.48
N CYS A 54 -9.11 7.45 -20.32
CA CYS A 54 -8.09 6.79 -19.50
C CYS A 54 -7.75 5.40 -20.04
N GLU A 55 -6.46 5.08 -20.03
CA GLU A 55 -5.94 3.80 -20.53
C GLU A 55 -5.36 2.95 -19.40
N TRP A 56 -5.65 1.64 -19.45
CA TRP A 56 -5.09 0.67 -18.51
C TRP A 56 -3.79 0.10 -19.06
N ILE A 57 -2.69 0.38 -18.37
CA ILE A 57 -1.34 0.02 -18.80
C ILE A 57 -0.72 -1.00 -17.84
N LYS A 58 -0.28 -2.13 -18.39
CA LYS A 58 0.54 -3.10 -17.66
C LYS A 58 1.96 -2.58 -17.54
N VAL A 59 2.38 -2.25 -16.33
CA VAL A 59 3.75 -1.78 -16.08
C VAL A 59 4.70 -2.96 -16.13
N CYS A 60 5.65 -2.91 -17.05
CA CYS A 60 6.79 -3.81 -17.11
C CYS A 60 8.01 -3.14 -16.47
N ALA A 61 8.83 -3.94 -15.79
CA ALA A 61 9.97 -3.45 -15.01
C ALA A 61 11.04 -4.53 -14.86
N GLU A 62 12.29 -4.09 -14.76
CA GLU A 62 13.46 -4.93 -14.53
C GLU A 62 13.78 -5.03 -13.02
N PRO A 63 14.59 -6.04 -12.61
CA PRO A 63 15.02 -6.15 -11.22
C PRO A 63 15.74 -4.87 -10.75
N GLY A 64 15.24 -4.27 -9.68
CA GLY A 64 15.81 -3.05 -9.09
C GLY A 64 15.07 -1.76 -9.47
N ASP A 65 14.14 -1.81 -10.43
CA ASP A 65 13.34 -0.64 -10.78
C ASP A 65 12.42 -0.21 -9.63
N LEU A 66 12.26 1.10 -9.48
CA LEU A 66 11.34 1.72 -8.54
C LEU A 66 10.11 2.22 -9.27
N LEU A 67 8.94 1.71 -8.89
CA LEU A 67 7.65 2.15 -9.41
C LEU A 67 6.98 3.08 -8.40
N LEU A 68 6.67 4.31 -8.82
CA LEU A 68 5.99 5.31 -8.00
C LEU A 68 4.75 5.81 -8.73
N TRP A 69 3.64 5.96 -8.00
CA TRP A 69 2.39 6.50 -8.52
C TRP A 69 1.65 7.28 -7.44
N ASP A 70 0.76 8.18 -7.87
CA ASP A 70 -0.13 8.94 -6.98
C ASP A 70 -1.13 7.99 -6.31
N SER A 71 -1.40 8.15 -5.02
CA SER A 71 -2.27 7.24 -4.25
C SER A 71 -3.70 7.14 -4.78
N ARG A 72 -4.16 8.15 -5.55
CA ARG A 72 -5.48 8.16 -6.20
C ARG A 72 -5.51 7.40 -7.53
N THR A 73 -4.38 6.92 -8.03
CA THR A 73 -4.30 6.20 -9.31
C THR A 73 -5.03 4.87 -9.20
N PRO A 74 -6.09 4.63 -10.00
CA PRO A 74 -6.74 3.33 -10.09
C PRO A 74 -5.74 2.28 -10.55
N HIS A 75 -5.69 1.14 -9.86
CA HIS A 75 -4.74 0.09 -10.17
C HIS A 75 -5.22 -1.28 -9.68
N TYR A 76 -4.67 -2.34 -10.26
CA TYR A 76 -4.88 -3.71 -9.82
C TYR A 76 -3.69 -4.61 -10.20
N ASN A 77 -3.70 -5.83 -9.69
CA ASN A 77 -2.72 -6.85 -10.06
C ASN A 77 -3.30 -7.80 -11.10
N VAL A 78 -2.53 -8.10 -12.15
CA VAL A 78 -2.81 -9.22 -13.06
C VAL A 78 -2.04 -10.46 -12.61
N SER A 79 -2.64 -11.65 -12.80
CA SER A 79 -1.96 -12.92 -12.57
C SER A 79 -0.97 -13.24 -13.70
N PRO A 80 0.18 -13.87 -13.40
CA PRO A 80 1.11 -14.30 -14.44
C PRO A 80 0.49 -15.38 -15.33
N THR A 81 0.84 -15.35 -16.61
CA THR A 81 0.67 -16.49 -17.54
C THR A 81 1.99 -17.25 -17.73
N GLY A 82 3.12 -16.62 -17.36
CA GLY A 82 4.43 -17.24 -17.30
C GLY A 82 4.68 -18.10 -16.05
N LYS A 83 5.89 -18.69 -15.97
CA LYS A 83 6.31 -19.57 -14.86
C LYS A 83 7.32 -18.93 -13.91
N ILE A 84 7.76 -17.71 -14.19
CA ILE A 84 8.83 -17.06 -13.43
C ILE A 84 8.23 -16.40 -12.18
N PRO A 85 8.66 -16.79 -10.97
CA PRO A 85 8.23 -16.13 -9.75
C PRO A 85 8.77 -14.70 -9.72
N ARG A 86 8.01 -13.79 -9.11
CA ARG A 86 8.42 -12.39 -8.95
C ARG A 86 8.27 -11.96 -7.52
N PHE A 87 9.14 -11.03 -7.15
CA PHE A 87 9.18 -10.44 -5.84
C PHE A 87 9.19 -8.92 -5.98
N CYS A 88 8.40 -8.25 -5.15
CA CYS A 88 8.41 -6.81 -5.02
C CYS A 88 8.30 -6.46 -3.54
N ILE A 89 8.80 -5.28 -3.19
CA ILE A 89 8.68 -4.73 -1.84
C ILE A 89 7.76 -3.52 -1.98
N TYR A 90 6.60 -3.59 -1.34
CA TYR A 90 5.72 -2.44 -1.22
C TYR A 90 6.27 -1.50 -0.17
N THR A 91 6.44 -0.24 -0.57
CA THR A 91 6.83 0.84 0.32
C THR A 91 5.83 1.97 0.15
N CYS A 92 5.34 2.50 1.26
CA CYS A 92 4.43 3.64 1.28
C CYS A 92 5.08 4.78 2.06
N TYR A 93 4.90 6.01 1.58
CA TYR A 93 5.59 7.18 2.10
C TYR A 93 4.59 8.29 2.40
N MET A 94 4.82 9.00 3.49
CA MET A 94 4.15 10.25 3.78
C MET A 94 5.13 11.18 4.52
N PRO A 95 5.10 12.50 4.24
CA PRO A 95 5.83 13.47 5.03
C PRO A 95 5.50 13.39 6.52
N VAL A 96 6.50 13.57 7.39
CA VAL A 96 6.31 13.51 8.85
C VAL A 96 5.36 14.59 9.38
N ASN A 97 5.27 15.73 8.70
CA ASN A 97 4.34 16.80 9.06
C ASN A 97 2.86 16.43 8.84
N GLY A 98 2.58 15.34 8.13
CA GLY A 98 1.24 14.76 8.00
C GLY A 98 0.88 13.77 9.11
N ALA A 99 1.83 13.42 10.00
CA ALA A 99 1.59 12.51 11.11
C ALA A 99 1.38 13.29 12.43
N THR A 100 0.41 12.86 13.23
CA THR A 100 0.23 13.40 14.58
C THR A 100 1.29 12.83 15.53
N GLN A 101 1.47 13.46 16.70
CA GLN A 101 2.35 12.90 17.74
C GLN A 101 1.86 11.53 18.23
N GLU A 102 0.54 11.34 18.30
CA GLU A 102 -0.06 10.05 18.64
C GLU A 102 0.31 8.98 17.60
N ASP A 103 0.21 9.31 16.30
CA ASP A 103 0.63 8.41 15.22
C ASP A 103 2.10 8.03 15.35
N LEU A 104 2.99 8.99 15.60
CA LEU A 104 4.43 8.72 15.73
C LEU A 104 4.75 7.85 16.95
N ILE A 105 4.07 8.06 18.08
CA ILE A 105 4.23 7.21 19.28
C ILE A 105 3.71 5.79 19.00
N LYS A 106 2.57 5.66 18.33
CA LYS A 106 2.02 4.36 17.92
C LYS A 106 2.95 3.64 16.94
N LYS A 107 3.45 4.36 15.94
CA LYS A 107 4.42 3.86 14.96
C LYS A 107 5.72 3.42 15.63
N LYS A 108 6.22 4.17 16.63
CA LYS A 108 7.38 3.77 17.43
C LYS A 108 7.15 2.41 18.10
N LYS A 109 6.02 2.24 18.79
CA LYS A 109 5.67 0.96 19.44
C LYS A 109 5.61 -0.19 18.43
N ALA A 110 4.92 0.03 17.29
CA ALA A 110 4.83 -0.97 16.22
C ALA A 110 6.21 -1.33 15.66
N PHE A 111 7.06 -0.32 15.43
CA PHE A 111 8.42 -0.50 14.96
C PHE A 111 9.26 -1.33 15.95
N GLU A 112 9.31 -0.96 17.23
CA GLU A 112 10.08 -1.65 18.28
C GLU A 112 9.62 -3.11 18.48
N ASN A 113 8.31 -3.34 18.37
CA ASN A 113 7.67 -4.66 18.47
C ASN A 113 7.67 -5.46 17.16
N ARG A 114 8.19 -4.89 16.06
CA ARG A 114 8.22 -5.51 14.71
C ARG A 114 6.83 -5.93 14.21
N GLN A 115 5.80 -5.15 14.54
CA GLN A 115 4.42 -5.43 14.15
C GLN A 115 4.13 -4.94 12.73
N GLY A 116 3.26 -5.67 12.02
CA GLY A 116 2.69 -5.20 10.77
C GLY A 116 1.81 -3.97 10.96
N THR A 117 1.67 -3.18 9.89
CA THR A 117 0.76 -2.04 9.82
C THR A 117 -0.13 -2.18 8.58
N SER A 118 -1.21 -1.41 8.51
CA SER A 118 -1.90 -1.25 7.23
C SER A 118 -1.03 -0.46 6.24
N HIS A 119 -1.59 -0.20 5.06
CA HIS A 119 -0.94 0.52 3.97
C HIS A 119 -0.73 2.03 4.27
N TRP A 120 -1.21 2.55 5.40
CA TRP A 120 -0.95 3.92 5.85
C TRP A 120 0.43 4.07 6.51
N PRO A 121 1.30 4.96 6.02
CA PRO A 121 2.70 5.08 6.44
C PRO A 121 2.90 5.68 7.84
N ASN A 122 1.86 6.26 8.44
CA ASN A 122 1.83 6.72 9.84
C ASN A 122 1.42 5.62 10.83
N ALA A 123 1.22 4.37 10.39
CA ALA A 123 0.74 3.27 11.22
C ALA A 123 -0.66 3.51 11.83
N GLN A 124 -1.57 4.11 11.04
CA GLN A 124 -2.97 4.32 11.43
C GLN A 124 -3.64 3.03 11.96
N TYR A 125 -3.27 1.88 11.41
CA TYR A 125 -3.65 0.57 11.94
C TYR A 125 -2.41 -0.30 12.14
N VAL A 126 -2.34 -0.96 13.30
CA VAL A 126 -1.29 -1.94 13.65
C VAL A 126 -1.95 -3.30 13.72
N THR A 127 -1.36 -4.28 13.06
CA THR A 127 -1.89 -5.65 12.97
C THR A 127 -1.08 -6.60 13.85
N SER A 128 -1.68 -7.73 14.22
CA SER A 128 -0.89 -8.82 14.83
C SER A 128 -0.05 -9.52 13.76
N ASN A 129 1.08 -10.08 14.19
CA ASN A 129 1.88 -11.00 13.39
C ASN A 129 1.41 -12.47 13.54
N ASP A 130 0.30 -12.70 14.24
CA ASP A 130 -0.27 -14.03 14.44
C ASP A 130 -0.94 -14.54 13.16
N GLY A 131 -0.18 -15.30 12.37
CA GLY A 131 -0.71 -16.10 11.29
C GLY A 131 -1.45 -17.33 11.82
N LYS A 132 -2.48 -17.74 11.09
CA LYS A 132 -3.18 -19.01 11.34
C LYS A 132 -3.11 -19.92 10.12
N ARG A 133 -3.02 -21.22 10.36
CA ARG A 133 -3.16 -22.31 9.38
C ARG A 133 -4.18 -23.29 9.92
N ASP A 134 -5.26 -23.51 9.16
CA ASP A 134 -6.40 -24.35 9.58
C ASP A 134 -6.93 -23.93 10.97
N GLU A 135 -7.15 -22.61 11.15
CA GLU A 135 -7.62 -21.94 12.37
C GLU A 135 -6.69 -22.04 13.60
N LYS A 136 -5.58 -22.76 13.51
CA LYS A 136 -4.56 -22.88 14.57
C LYS A 136 -3.42 -21.90 14.33
N PRO A 137 -2.69 -21.48 15.38
CA PRO A 137 -1.48 -20.67 15.20
C PRO A 137 -0.51 -21.35 14.23
N ASP A 138 -0.03 -20.63 13.21
CA ASP A 138 0.95 -21.18 12.28
C ASP A 138 2.27 -21.42 13.03
N PRO A 139 2.85 -22.64 13.02
CA PRO A 139 4.10 -22.95 13.72
C PRO A 139 5.29 -22.16 13.18
N THR A 140 5.17 -21.56 12.00
CA THR A 140 6.19 -20.70 11.38
C THR A 140 6.04 -19.21 11.71
N ASN A 141 5.08 -18.85 12.56
CA ASN A 141 4.93 -17.48 13.06
C ASN A 141 6.26 -16.98 13.65
N ARG A 142 6.64 -15.77 13.26
CA ARG A 142 7.82 -15.06 13.77
C ARG A 142 7.43 -13.66 14.22
N TYR A 143 7.77 -13.34 15.46
CA TYR A 143 7.50 -12.04 16.05
C TYR A 143 8.66 -11.04 15.87
N ARG A 144 9.82 -11.54 15.45
CA ARG A 144 11.02 -10.75 15.14
C ARG A 144 11.71 -11.33 13.90
N PRO A 145 12.45 -10.51 13.13
CA PRO A 145 13.24 -11.01 12.02
C PRO A 145 14.40 -11.89 12.50
N VAL A 146 14.89 -12.78 11.64
CA VAL A 146 16.09 -13.60 11.92
C VAL A 146 17.32 -12.73 12.17
N THR A 147 17.40 -11.60 11.47
CA THR A 147 18.46 -10.61 11.62
C THR A 147 17.81 -9.24 11.80
N GLU A 148 18.16 -8.56 12.89
CA GLU A 148 17.64 -7.22 13.15
C GLU A 148 18.22 -6.19 12.16
N PRO A 149 17.39 -5.28 11.64
CA PRO A 149 17.86 -4.23 10.75
C PRO A 149 18.80 -3.30 11.51
N GLN A 150 19.96 -3.00 10.90
CA GLN A 150 20.88 -1.98 11.37
C GLN A 150 20.55 -0.69 10.61
N LEU A 151 20.05 0.32 11.32
CA LEU A 151 19.71 1.61 10.73
C LEU A 151 20.89 2.57 10.88
N ASP A 152 21.24 3.23 9.78
CA ASP A 152 22.06 4.44 9.83
C ASP A 152 21.22 5.65 10.28
N GLU A 153 21.86 6.81 10.45
CA GLU A 153 21.18 8.02 10.89
C GLU A 153 20.01 8.39 9.95
N ARG A 154 20.23 8.27 8.63
CA ARG A 154 19.20 8.57 7.63
C ARG A 154 18.03 7.58 7.73
N GLY A 155 18.31 6.29 7.84
CA GLY A 155 17.32 5.24 8.01
C GLY A 155 16.48 5.45 9.26
N PHE A 156 17.12 5.85 10.37
CA PHE A 156 16.39 6.17 11.60
C PHE A 156 15.50 7.42 11.44
N LYS A 157 15.99 8.48 10.78
CA LYS A 157 15.17 9.68 10.47
C LYS A 157 13.95 9.33 9.61
N LEU A 158 14.08 8.42 8.65
CA LEU A 158 12.97 8.00 7.78
C LEU A 158 11.85 7.24 8.52
N THR A 159 12.10 6.76 9.75
CA THR A 159 11.04 6.16 10.57
C THR A 159 10.02 7.19 11.07
N GLY A 160 10.39 8.47 11.15
CA GLY A 160 9.59 9.53 11.77
C GLY A 160 9.71 9.57 13.31
N ILE A 161 10.26 8.54 13.95
CA ILE A 161 10.41 8.44 15.41
C ILE A 161 11.24 9.59 16.00
N PRO A 162 12.34 10.08 15.36
CA PRO A 162 13.12 11.19 15.90
C PRO A 162 12.37 12.52 16.01
N TYR A 163 11.19 12.64 15.37
CA TYR A 163 10.36 13.85 15.38
C TYR A 163 9.26 13.80 16.46
N ILE A 164 9.29 12.82 17.35
CA ILE A 164 8.43 12.79 18.54
C ILE A 164 8.89 13.89 19.49
N MET A 165 7.98 14.78 19.86
CA MET A 165 8.24 15.85 20.83
C MET A 165 8.33 15.24 22.22
N THR A 166 9.39 15.57 22.95
CA THR A 166 9.45 15.30 24.40
C THR A 166 8.50 16.23 25.11
N THR A 167 7.58 15.70 25.92
CA THR A 167 6.86 16.51 26.90
C THR A 167 7.90 17.08 27.86
N GLY A 168 8.10 18.40 27.81
CA GLY A 168 8.90 19.13 28.80
C GLY A 168 8.19 19.24 30.14
#